data_AF-A0A954GT19-F1
#
_entry.id   AF-A0A954GT19-F1
#
_cell.length_a   1.000
_cell.length_b   1.000
_cell.length_c   1.000
_cell.angle_alpha   90.00
_cell.angle_beta   90.00
_cell.angle_gamma   90.00
#
_symmetry.space_group_name_H-M   'P 1'
#
loop_
_entity.id
_entity.type
_entity.pdbx_description
1 polymer ?
#
loop_
_entity_poly.entity_id
_entity_poly.type
_entity_poly.pdbx_seq_one_letter_code
_entity_poly.pdbx_strand_id
1 'polypeptide(L)'
;MKYAICQELFEDWSWEDQCKTIAEVGYTGIEVAPFTLAPRPRDIIPDQRKELRETAQRHGLEIIGLHWLLAKTQGLHITTSDEATRQRTADYLIELGHLCGDLGGTVMVFGSPFQRNLEEGVSTEQAMERAAEVFRKAMPEIGSRGVSLLIEPLTTKETNFINTCQQGADLISMVDHPQFMLHQDVKAMLGEGTPLPELIHDFASVMKHFHVNDSNLLGPGMGETEYETIFAALKDINYDGWVSVEVFDYKPGAEHIARVSLEYMREIERKVGLA
;
A
#
# COMPACT_ATOMS: atom_id res chain seq x y z
N MET A 1 -15.02 -9.25 5.08
CA MET A 1 -13.83 -8.73 4.34
C MET A 1 -12.60 -9.58 4.68
N LYS A 2 -11.45 -9.37 4.03
CA LYS A 2 -10.19 -10.06 4.37
C LYS A 2 -9.22 -9.08 5.01
N TYR A 3 -8.51 -9.52 6.06
CA TYR A 3 -7.59 -8.65 6.81
C TYR A 3 -6.14 -9.03 6.57
N ALA A 4 -5.34 -8.01 6.30
CA ALA A 4 -3.90 -8.08 6.19
C ALA A 4 -3.22 -7.12 7.18
N ILE A 5 -1.90 -7.24 7.31
CA ILE A 5 -1.08 -6.32 8.11
C ILE A 5 0.26 -6.11 7.43
N CYS A 6 0.79 -4.90 7.56
CA CYS A 6 2.10 -4.53 7.06
C CYS A 6 3.21 -5.09 7.98
N GLN A 7 4.14 -5.87 7.41
CA GLN A 7 5.09 -6.68 8.19
C GLN A 7 6.23 -5.89 8.86
N GLU A 8 6.55 -4.71 8.35
CA GLU A 8 7.56 -3.77 8.87
C GLU A 8 7.27 -3.28 10.29
N LEU A 9 6.04 -3.44 10.78
CA LEU A 9 5.70 -3.27 12.19
C LEU A 9 6.52 -4.19 13.11
N PHE A 10 6.92 -5.38 12.63
CA PHE A 10 7.63 -6.39 13.41
C PHE A 10 9.15 -6.24 13.29
N GLU A 11 9.66 -5.04 13.58
CA GLU A 11 11.09 -4.72 13.50
C GLU A 11 11.93 -5.70 14.33
N ASP A 12 13.06 -6.14 13.76
CA ASP A 12 14.03 -7.08 14.36
C ASP A 12 13.52 -8.52 14.60
N TRP A 13 12.33 -8.89 14.10
CA TRP A 13 11.81 -10.25 14.21
C TRP A 13 12.22 -11.10 13.00
N SER A 14 12.41 -12.41 13.20
CA SER A 14 12.63 -13.33 12.07
C SER A 14 11.36 -13.46 11.22
N TRP A 15 11.50 -13.70 9.91
CA TRP A 15 10.33 -13.90 9.03
C TRP A 15 9.39 -15.01 9.51
N GLU A 16 9.95 -16.08 10.09
CA GLU A 16 9.18 -17.18 10.67
C GLU A 16 8.35 -16.72 11.89
N ASP A 17 8.96 -15.95 12.80
CA ASP A 17 8.26 -15.42 13.99
C ASP A 17 7.18 -14.40 13.59
N GLN A 18 7.46 -13.55 12.59
CA GLN A 18 6.46 -12.64 12.02
C GLN A 18 5.25 -13.41 11.47
N CYS A 19 5.48 -14.39 10.59
CA CYS A 19 4.42 -15.20 10.01
C CYS A 19 3.61 -15.93 11.09
N LYS A 20 4.29 -16.56 12.05
CA LYS A 20 3.65 -17.26 13.15
C LYS A 20 2.75 -16.33 13.96
N THR A 21 3.27 -15.19 14.42
CA THR A 21 2.52 -14.27 15.27
C THR A 21 1.36 -13.60 14.53
N ILE A 22 1.55 -13.22 13.26
CA ILE A 22 0.48 -12.64 12.42
C ILE A 22 -0.68 -13.65 12.27
N ALA A 23 -0.37 -14.93 12.03
CA ALA A 23 -1.36 -16.00 11.93
C ALA A 23 -2.04 -16.30 13.29
N GLU A 24 -1.29 -16.33 14.39
CA GLU A 24 -1.83 -16.55 15.75
C GLU A 24 -2.77 -15.42 16.20
N VAL A 25 -2.52 -14.18 15.78
CA VAL A 25 -3.45 -13.06 15.99
C VAL A 25 -4.72 -13.24 15.16
N GLY A 26 -4.61 -13.84 13.97
CA GLY A 26 -5.73 -14.22 13.12
C GLY A 26 -5.89 -13.41 11.83
N TYR A 27 -4.83 -12.71 11.40
CA TYR A 27 -4.75 -12.17 10.04
C TYR A 27 -4.57 -13.31 9.05
N THR A 28 -4.88 -13.03 7.77
CA THR A 28 -4.72 -13.99 6.68
C THR A 28 -3.87 -13.45 5.54
N GLY A 29 -3.58 -12.15 5.53
CA GLY A 29 -2.70 -11.49 4.57
C GLY A 29 -1.50 -10.81 5.23
N ILE A 30 -0.39 -10.78 4.52
CA ILE A 30 0.79 -9.97 4.86
C ILE A 30 1.10 -9.04 3.69
N GLU A 31 1.29 -7.76 3.98
CA GLU A 31 1.90 -6.81 3.04
C GLU A 31 3.37 -6.59 3.39
N VAL A 32 4.24 -6.70 2.39
CA VAL A 32 5.69 -6.75 2.60
C VAL A 32 6.34 -5.42 2.21
N ALA A 33 7.07 -4.81 3.14
CA ALA A 33 8.02 -3.75 2.83
C ALA A 33 9.32 -4.38 2.27
N PRO A 34 9.68 -4.23 0.99
CA PRO A 34 10.82 -4.96 0.40
C PRO A 34 12.17 -4.65 1.07
N PHE A 35 12.33 -3.42 1.57
CA PHE A 35 13.57 -2.96 2.18
C PHE A 35 13.91 -3.67 3.50
N THR A 36 12.94 -4.33 4.15
CA THR A 36 13.16 -5.11 5.38
C THR A 36 13.79 -6.47 5.06
N LEU A 37 13.61 -6.97 3.83
CA LEU A 37 14.13 -8.25 3.38
C LEU A 37 15.54 -8.13 2.77
N ALA A 38 15.77 -7.10 1.95
CA ALA A 38 17.07 -6.84 1.34
C ALA A 38 17.20 -5.37 0.87
N PRO A 39 18.44 -4.87 0.66
CA PRO A 39 18.65 -3.53 0.13
C PRO A 39 18.06 -3.30 -1.27
N ARG A 40 17.96 -4.35 -2.10
CA ARG A 40 17.37 -4.26 -3.45
C ARG A 40 16.53 -5.51 -3.75
N PRO A 41 15.46 -5.39 -4.56
CA PRO A 41 14.60 -6.52 -4.93
C PRO A 41 15.36 -7.68 -5.56
N ARG A 42 16.34 -7.37 -6.43
CA ARG A 42 17.21 -8.35 -7.08
C ARG A 42 18.15 -9.11 -6.16
N ASP A 43 18.40 -8.60 -4.95
CA ASP A 43 19.28 -9.27 -3.98
C ASP A 43 18.53 -10.41 -3.26
N ILE A 44 17.20 -10.46 -3.35
CA ILE A 44 16.37 -11.59 -2.93
C ILE A 44 16.31 -12.58 -4.10
N ILE A 45 17.15 -13.60 -4.08
CA ILE A 45 17.25 -14.56 -5.19
C ILE A 45 16.01 -15.46 -5.29
N PRO A 46 15.74 -16.12 -6.44
CA PRO A 46 14.52 -16.90 -6.64
C PRO A 46 14.21 -17.93 -5.54
N ASP A 47 15.22 -18.65 -5.06
CA ASP A 47 15.04 -19.64 -3.98
C ASP A 47 14.62 -18.99 -2.65
N GLN A 48 15.13 -17.79 -2.35
CA GLN A 48 14.72 -17.03 -1.16
C GLN A 48 13.27 -16.52 -1.31
N ARG A 49 12.88 -16.03 -2.49
CA ARG A 49 11.49 -15.62 -2.75
C ARG A 49 10.53 -16.78 -2.54
N LYS A 50 10.90 -17.96 -3.03
CA LYS A 50 10.15 -19.20 -2.83
C LYS A 50 10.04 -19.56 -1.34
N GLU A 51 11.14 -19.56 -0.58
CA GLU A 51 11.11 -19.89 0.85
C GLU A 51 10.26 -18.88 1.65
N LEU A 52 10.37 -17.57 1.35
CA LEU A 52 9.55 -16.55 2.00
C LEU A 52 8.05 -16.83 1.81
N ARG A 53 7.65 -17.11 0.57
CA ARG A 53 6.27 -17.47 0.23
C ARG A 53 5.82 -18.76 0.91
N GLU A 54 6.63 -19.82 0.82
CA GLU A 54 6.29 -21.12 1.42
C GLU A 54 6.18 -21.01 2.94
N THR A 55 7.03 -20.20 3.58
CA THR A 55 6.94 -19.92 5.02
C THR A 55 5.60 -19.28 5.40
N ALA A 56 5.18 -18.23 4.70
CA ALA A 56 3.88 -17.60 4.95
C ALA A 56 2.73 -18.60 4.77
N GLN A 57 2.77 -19.38 3.69
CA GLN A 57 1.76 -20.40 3.39
C GLN A 57 1.69 -21.52 4.44
N ARG A 58 2.82 -21.94 5.01
CA ARG A 58 2.86 -22.93 6.12
C ARG A 58 2.08 -22.45 7.35
N HIS A 59 2.02 -21.13 7.57
CA HIS A 59 1.24 -20.50 8.64
C HIS A 59 -0.18 -20.10 8.20
N GLY A 60 -0.60 -20.43 6.98
CA GLY A 60 -1.92 -20.10 6.45
C GLY A 60 -2.07 -18.65 6.00
N LEU A 61 -0.97 -17.96 5.70
CA LEU A 61 -0.95 -16.56 5.25
C LEU A 61 -0.71 -16.45 3.75
N GLU A 62 -1.34 -15.44 3.15
CA GLU A 62 -1.07 -14.98 1.80
C GLU A 62 -0.18 -13.73 1.85
N ILE A 63 0.95 -13.72 1.13
CA ILE A 63 1.65 -12.46 0.85
C ILE A 63 0.81 -11.73 -0.20
N ILE A 64 0.15 -10.65 0.19
CA ILE A 64 -0.84 -9.97 -0.66
C ILE A 64 -0.19 -9.01 -1.65
N GLY A 65 0.98 -8.49 -1.31
CA GLY A 65 1.60 -7.42 -2.07
C GLY A 65 2.80 -6.78 -1.38
N LEU A 66 3.25 -5.69 -1.98
CA LEU A 66 4.35 -4.86 -1.51
C LEU A 66 3.84 -3.45 -1.20
N HIS A 67 4.41 -2.79 -0.21
CA HIS A 67 4.23 -1.36 0.03
C HIS A 67 5.59 -0.70 0.32
N TRP A 68 5.63 0.62 0.56
CA TRP A 68 6.88 1.36 0.78
C TRP A 68 7.90 1.17 -0.37
N LEU A 69 7.41 1.10 -1.62
CA LEU A 69 8.17 0.60 -2.77
C LEU A 69 9.53 1.28 -2.99
N LEU A 70 9.64 2.60 -2.81
CA LEU A 70 10.91 3.32 -2.97
C LEU A 70 11.54 3.75 -1.63
N ALA A 71 11.04 3.25 -0.50
CA ALA A 71 11.62 3.54 0.80
C ALA A 71 13.08 3.09 0.86
N LYS A 72 13.92 3.87 1.56
CA LYS A 72 15.35 3.58 1.75
C LYS A 72 16.16 3.45 0.43
N THR A 73 15.61 3.89 -0.70
CA THR A 73 16.33 3.98 -1.99
C THR A 73 16.97 5.36 -2.18
N GLN A 74 17.91 5.46 -3.13
CA GLN A 74 18.52 6.72 -3.56
C GLN A 74 18.51 6.81 -5.09
N GLY A 75 18.41 8.03 -5.61
CA GLY A 75 18.54 8.29 -7.05
C GLY A 75 17.38 7.79 -7.92
N LEU A 76 16.20 7.58 -7.32
CA LEU A 76 14.94 7.24 -7.97
C LEU A 76 13.94 8.38 -7.75
N HIS A 77 13.20 8.76 -8.79
CA HIS A 77 12.25 9.85 -8.75
C HIS A 77 11.30 9.83 -9.95
N ILE A 78 10.00 10.07 -9.74
CA ILE A 78 8.99 9.96 -10.81
C ILE A 78 8.64 11.29 -11.51
N THR A 79 8.77 12.43 -10.83
CA THR A 79 8.41 13.76 -11.38
C THR A 79 9.62 14.62 -11.81
N THR A 80 10.84 14.08 -11.70
CA THR A 80 12.09 14.81 -11.99
C THR A 80 12.21 15.15 -13.48
N SER A 81 12.87 16.26 -13.78
CA SER A 81 13.23 16.63 -15.16
C SER A 81 14.24 15.68 -15.80
N ASP A 82 15.04 14.95 -15.02
CA ASP A 82 16.01 13.98 -15.53
C ASP A 82 15.35 12.69 -16.04
N GLU A 83 15.32 12.52 -17.37
CA GLU A 83 14.76 11.34 -18.03
C GLU A 83 15.48 10.04 -17.63
N ALA A 84 16.80 10.09 -17.40
CA ALA A 84 17.55 8.90 -17.00
C ALA A 84 17.11 8.41 -15.61
N THR A 85 16.83 9.33 -14.69
CA THR A 85 16.29 9.00 -13.36
C THR A 85 14.87 8.42 -13.47
N ARG A 86 14.02 9.00 -14.31
CA ARG A 86 12.68 8.45 -14.58
C ARG A 86 12.75 7.03 -15.15
N GLN A 87 13.65 6.78 -16.09
CA GLN A 87 13.85 5.44 -16.65
C GLN A 87 14.31 4.43 -15.60
N ARG A 88 15.33 4.76 -14.79
CA ARG A 88 15.78 3.87 -13.70
C ARG A 88 14.67 3.59 -12.69
N THR A 89 13.79 4.56 -12.46
CA THR A 89 12.64 4.38 -11.56
C THR A 89 11.61 3.41 -12.14
N ALA A 90 11.32 3.49 -13.45
CA ALA A 90 10.48 2.52 -14.13
C ALA A 90 11.09 1.10 -14.05
N ASP A 91 12.38 0.96 -14.33
CA ASP A 91 13.08 -0.34 -14.29
C ASP A 91 13.04 -0.95 -12.88
N TYR A 92 13.24 -0.13 -11.84
CA TYR A 92 13.15 -0.59 -10.45
C TYR A 92 11.73 -1.04 -10.05
N LEU A 93 10.70 -0.34 -10.53
CA LEU A 93 9.30 -0.75 -10.33
C LEU A 93 9.00 -2.08 -11.02
N ILE A 94 9.58 -2.34 -12.19
CA ILE A 94 9.47 -3.64 -12.87
C ILE A 94 10.14 -4.75 -12.04
N GLU A 95 11.34 -4.50 -11.49
CA GLU A 95 11.99 -5.46 -10.58
C GLU A 95 11.13 -5.80 -9.37
N LEU A 96 10.46 -4.79 -8.79
CA LEU A 96 9.50 -4.96 -7.70
C LEU A 96 8.25 -5.74 -8.15
N GLY A 97 7.75 -5.51 -9.36
CA GLY A 97 6.64 -6.29 -9.93
C GLY A 97 6.97 -7.77 -10.08
N HIS A 98 8.19 -8.09 -10.49
CA HIS A 98 8.68 -9.46 -10.52
C HIS A 98 8.80 -10.06 -9.12
N LEU A 99 9.36 -9.32 -8.16
CA LEU A 99 9.43 -9.76 -6.76
C LEU A 99 8.03 -10.03 -6.19
N CYS A 100 7.10 -9.09 -6.35
CA CYS A 100 5.71 -9.21 -5.89
C CYS A 100 5.05 -10.49 -6.44
N GLY A 101 5.13 -10.70 -7.76
CA GLY A 101 4.56 -11.88 -8.39
C GLY A 101 5.23 -13.20 -7.94
N ASP A 102 6.55 -13.22 -7.72
CA ASP A 102 7.26 -14.40 -7.22
C ASP A 102 6.82 -14.77 -5.79
N LEU A 103 6.63 -13.76 -4.93
CA LEU A 103 6.10 -13.93 -3.57
C LEU A 103 4.62 -14.35 -3.56
N GLY A 104 3.93 -14.25 -4.70
CA GLY A 104 2.50 -14.55 -4.85
C GLY A 104 1.56 -13.36 -4.63
N GLY A 105 2.13 -12.16 -4.43
CA GLY A 105 1.38 -10.93 -4.27
C GLY A 105 0.75 -10.43 -5.57
N THR A 106 -0.27 -9.60 -5.43
CA THR A 106 -1.03 -9.01 -6.55
C THR A 106 -1.18 -7.50 -6.42
N VAL A 107 -0.67 -6.90 -5.35
CA VAL A 107 -0.77 -5.47 -5.03
C VAL A 107 0.61 -4.86 -4.83
N MET A 108 0.82 -3.65 -5.31
CA MET A 108 2.00 -2.82 -5.06
C MET A 108 1.55 -1.39 -4.73
N VAL A 109 1.70 -0.96 -3.48
CA VAL A 109 1.26 0.38 -3.02
C VAL A 109 2.37 1.41 -3.20
N PHE A 110 2.14 2.40 -4.07
CA PHE A 110 3.07 3.49 -4.33
C PHE A 110 2.73 4.73 -3.48
N GLY A 111 3.22 4.72 -2.22
CA GLY A 111 3.31 5.92 -1.37
C GLY A 111 4.54 6.77 -1.73
N SER A 112 5.74 6.32 -1.34
CA SER A 112 7.05 6.89 -1.75
C SER A 112 7.13 8.42 -1.76
N PRO A 113 6.82 9.10 -0.63
CA PRO A 113 6.58 10.55 -0.59
C PRO A 113 7.75 11.40 -1.09
N PHE A 114 8.99 11.01 -0.77
CA PHE A 114 10.17 11.81 -1.11
C PHE A 114 10.56 11.70 -2.59
N GLN A 115 10.23 10.59 -3.25
CA GLN A 115 10.62 10.29 -4.63
C GLN A 115 9.64 10.86 -5.68
N ARG A 116 8.75 11.76 -5.25
CA ARG A 116 7.72 12.35 -6.12
C ARG A 116 7.52 13.85 -5.94
N ASN A 117 8.30 14.49 -5.06
CA ASN A 117 8.21 15.93 -4.82
C ASN A 117 8.62 16.75 -6.05
N LEU A 118 7.89 17.82 -6.34
CA LEU A 118 8.19 18.67 -7.49
C LEU A 118 9.52 19.41 -7.30
N GLU A 119 10.36 19.37 -8.33
CA GLU A 119 11.54 20.24 -8.45
C GLU A 119 11.10 21.71 -8.61
N GLU A 120 11.97 22.64 -8.24
CA GLU A 120 11.69 24.07 -8.38
C GLU A 120 11.36 24.42 -9.85
N GLY A 121 10.28 25.17 -10.05
CA GLY A 121 9.83 25.61 -11.37
C GLY A 121 9.10 24.54 -12.20
N VAL A 122 8.94 23.31 -11.69
CA VAL A 122 8.12 22.28 -12.33
C VAL A 122 6.65 22.52 -11.98
N SER A 123 5.81 22.62 -13.00
CA SER A 123 4.35 22.70 -12.84
C SER A 123 3.74 21.34 -12.49
N THR A 124 2.52 21.35 -11.95
CA THR A 124 1.79 20.10 -11.64
C THR A 124 1.52 19.30 -12.89
N GLU A 125 1.18 19.97 -14.00
CA GLU A 125 0.90 19.34 -15.29
C GLU A 125 2.14 18.60 -15.82
N GLN A 126 3.32 19.25 -15.77
CA GLN A 126 4.58 18.60 -16.15
C GLN A 126 4.92 17.41 -15.23
N ALA A 127 4.68 17.54 -13.93
CA ALA A 127 4.89 16.46 -12.98
C ALA A 127 3.98 15.25 -13.25
N MET A 128 2.70 15.50 -13.56
CA MET A 128 1.72 14.49 -13.94
C MET A 128 2.13 13.76 -15.22
N GLU A 129 2.55 14.49 -16.26
CA GLU A 129 3.03 13.89 -17.51
C GLU A 129 4.25 13.00 -17.30
N ARG A 130 5.22 13.46 -16.50
CA ARG A 130 6.44 12.71 -16.17
C ARG A 130 6.15 11.46 -15.34
N ALA A 131 5.29 11.57 -14.33
CA ALA A 131 4.86 10.43 -13.54
C ALA A 131 4.13 9.40 -14.42
N ALA A 132 3.19 9.85 -15.26
CA ALA A 132 2.47 8.99 -16.18
C ALA A 132 3.42 8.29 -17.17
N GLU A 133 4.47 8.97 -17.65
CA GLU A 133 5.52 8.37 -18.49
C GLU A 133 6.21 7.18 -17.79
N VAL A 134 6.61 7.35 -16.52
CA VAL A 134 7.25 6.29 -15.73
C VAL A 134 6.33 5.08 -15.58
N PHE A 135 5.08 5.31 -15.18
CA PHE A 135 4.15 4.22 -14.96
C PHE A 135 3.73 3.54 -16.27
N ARG A 136 3.48 4.27 -17.36
CA ARG A 136 3.20 3.66 -18.68
C ARG A 136 4.32 2.74 -19.16
N LYS A 137 5.58 3.07 -18.83
CA LYS A 137 6.73 2.20 -19.13
C LYS A 137 6.75 0.93 -18.28
N ALA A 138 6.42 1.03 -16.99
CA ALA A 138 6.50 -0.09 -16.05
C ALA A 138 5.29 -1.04 -16.10
N MET A 139 4.08 -0.48 -16.33
CA MET A 139 2.83 -1.20 -16.17
C MET A 139 2.64 -2.43 -17.08
N PRO A 140 3.09 -2.47 -18.35
CA PRO A 140 2.96 -3.67 -19.17
C PRO A 140 3.64 -4.90 -18.55
N GLU A 141 4.85 -4.73 -18.02
CA GLU A 141 5.60 -5.83 -17.39
C GLU A 141 5.01 -6.20 -16.04
N ILE A 142 4.69 -5.22 -15.19
CA ILE A 142 4.05 -5.45 -13.88
C ILE A 142 2.72 -6.17 -14.06
N GLY A 143 1.90 -5.70 -14.99
CA GLY A 143 0.59 -6.25 -15.26
C GLY A 143 0.62 -7.65 -15.85
N SER A 144 1.61 -7.96 -16.69
CA SER A 144 1.82 -9.32 -17.23
C SER A 144 2.03 -10.37 -16.13
N ARG A 145 2.46 -9.95 -14.94
CA ARG A 145 2.63 -10.79 -13.75
C ARG A 145 1.36 -10.95 -12.92
N GLY A 146 0.25 -10.35 -13.35
CA GLY A 146 -1.01 -10.30 -12.59
C GLY A 146 -0.99 -9.29 -11.42
N VAL A 147 0.02 -8.42 -11.37
CA VAL A 147 0.21 -7.45 -10.27
C VAL A 147 -0.42 -6.11 -10.64
N SER A 148 -1.10 -5.50 -9.66
CA SER A 148 -1.61 -4.14 -9.74
C SER A 148 -0.69 -3.18 -9.00
N LEU A 149 -0.37 -2.04 -9.62
CA LEU A 149 0.36 -0.95 -8.96
C LEU A 149 -0.66 0.13 -8.62
N LEU A 150 -0.71 0.48 -7.34
CA LEU A 150 -1.72 1.37 -6.80
C LEU A 150 -1.09 2.70 -6.40
N ILE A 151 -1.57 3.81 -6.95
CA ILE A 151 -1.13 5.13 -6.51
C ILE A 151 -1.84 5.51 -5.21
N GLU A 152 -1.06 5.92 -4.21
CA GLU A 152 -1.56 6.38 -2.93
C GLU A 152 -1.50 7.92 -2.87
N PRO A 153 -2.64 8.61 -2.72
CA PRO A 153 -2.67 9.99 -2.25
C PRO A 153 -2.06 10.08 -0.85
N LEU A 154 -1.23 11.09 -0.60
CA LEU A 154 -0.61 11.30 0.72
C LEU A 154 -0.89 12.72 1.22
N THR A 155 -0.65 12.98 2.51
CA THR A 155 -0.88 14.32 3.05
C THR A 155 0.14 15.34 2.50
N THR A 156 -0.24 16.62 2.51
CA THR A 156 0.66 17.73 2.12
C THR A 156 1.87 17.88 3.04
N LYS A 157 1.87 17.21 4.20
CA LYS A 157 3.02 17.16 5.11
C LYS A 157 4.12 16.22 4.60
N GLU A 158 3.76 15.26 3.75
CA GLU A 158 4.65 14.20 3.29
C GLU A 158 5.18 14.47 1.89
N THR A 159 4.31 15.01 1.03
CA THR A 159 4.64 15.28 -0.37
C THR A 159 3.80 16.42 -0.94
N ASN A 160 4.33 17.12 -1.93
CA ASN A 160 3.59 18.13 -2.70
C ASN A 160 3.01 17.58 -4.03
N PHE A 161 2.94 16.26 -4.20
CA PHE A 161 2.44 15.60 -5.40
C PHE A 161 1.46 14.47 -5.06
N ILE A 162 0.28 14.49 -5.71
CA ILE A 162 -0.88 13.60 -5.46
C ILE A 162 -1.26 13.56 -3.98
N ASN A 163 -2.11 14.51 -3.59
CA ASN A 163 -2.59 14.68 -2.23
C ASN A 163 -4.09 14.40 -2.06
N THR A 164 -4.80 14.13 -3.16
CA THR A 164 -6.24 13.82 -3.14
C THR A 164 -6.56 12.58 -3.97
N CYS A 165 -7.66 11.92 -3.66
CA CYS A 165 -8.16 10.79 -4.47
C CYS A 165 -8.40 11.20 -5.92
N GLN A 166 -8.91 12.42 -6.15
CA GLN A 166 -9.14 12.94 -7.50
C GLN A 166 -7.85 13.05 -8.31
N GLN A 167 -6.78 13.59 -7.72
CA GLN A 167 -5.48 13.68 -8.41
C GLN A 167 -4.92 12.29 -8.73
N GLY A 168 -5.12 11.31 -7.84
CA GLY A 168 -4.79 9.91 -8.09
C GLY A 168 -5.58 9.34 -9.28
N ALA A 169 -6.89 9.58 -9.34
CA ALA A 169 -7.75 9.19 -10.44
C ALA A 169 -7.36 9.84 -11.78
N ASP A 170 -6.96 11.11 -11.75
CA ASP A 170 -6.46 11.81 -12.94
C ASP A 170 -5.18 11.13 -13.48
N LEU A 171 -4.24 10.79 -12.58
CA LEU A 171 -3.02 10.06 -12.97
C LEU A 171 -3.36 8.66 -13.51
N ILE A 172 -4.35 7.98 -12.91
CA ILE A 172 -4.83 6.68 -13.39
C ILE A 172 -5.36 6.79 -14.82
N SER A 173 -6.19 7.79 -15.10
CA SER A 173 -6.70 8.05 -16.45
C SER A 173 -5.59 8.39 -17.44
N MET A 174 -4.52 9.06 -17.00
CA MET A 174 -3.37 9.33 -17.85
C MET A 174 -2.59 8.05 -18.15
N VAL A 175 -2.32 7.22 -17.16
CA VAL A 175 -1.56 5.97 -17.37
C VAL A 175 -2.32 5.00 -18.26
N ASP A 176 -3.65 4.95 -18.15
CA ASP A 176 -4.56 4.16 -19.00
C ASP A 176 -4.17 2.67 -19.05
N HIS A 177 -3.97 2.07 -17.87
CA HIS A 177 -3.68 0.64 -17.72
C HIS A 177 -4.65 0.02 -16.71
N PRO A 178 -5.29 -1.14 -17.01
CA PRO A 178 -6.34 -1.71 -16.17
C PRO A 178 -5.86 -2.17 -14.78
N GLN A 179 -4.56 -2.28 -14.56
CA GLN A 179 -3.95 -2.65 -13.28
C GLN A 179 -3.22 -1.50 -12.59
N PHE A 180 -3.31 -0.28 -13.12
CA PHE A 180 -2.88 0.91 -12.41
C PHE A 180 -4.11 1.55 -11.77
N MET A 181 -4.23 1.42 -10.46
CA MET A 181 -5.47 1.69 -9.72
C MET A 181 -5.21 2.56 -8.49
N LEU A 182 -6.26 2.90 -7.75
CA LEU A 182 -6.17 3.73 -6.56
C LEU A 182 -5.96 2.88 -5.30
N HIS A 183 -5.06 3.34 -4.44
CA HIS A 183 -4.98 2.93 -3.05
C HIS A 183 -5.61 4.02 -2.16
N GLN A 184 -6.45 3.63 -1.21
CA GLN A 184 -7.01 4.54 -0.22
C GLN A 184 -6.49 4.19 1.17
N ASP A 185 -5.91 5.19 1.84
CA ASP A 185 -5.38 5.11 3.20
C ASP A 185 -6.14 6.08 4.11
N VAL A 186 -6.58 5.62 5.28
CA VAL A 186 -7.38 6.43 6.22
C VAL A 186 -6.65 7.72 6.64
N LYS A 187 -5.43 7.65 7.15
CA LYS A 187 -4.64 8.81 7.60
C LYS A 187 -4.33 9.76 6.46
N ALA A 188 -4.09 9.26 5.25
CA ALA A 188 -3.89 10.11 4.10
C ALA A 188 -5.17 10.87 3.73
N MET A 189 -6.31 10.16 3.65
CA MET A 189 -7.60 10.74 3.28
C MET A 189 -8.13 11.73 4.34
N LEU A 190 -7.80 11.57 5.63
CA LEU A 190 -8.14 12.55 6.66
C LEU A 190 -7.57 13.95 6.36
N GLY A 191 -6.49 14.03 5.57
CA GLY A 191 -5.90 15.29 5.13
C GLY A 191 -6.63 15.99 3.97
N GLU A 192 -7.54 15.30 3.27
CA GLU A 192 -8.24 15.81 2.07
C GLU A 192 -9.40 16.75 2.43
N GLY A 193 -10.01 16.58 3.62
CA GLY A 193 -11.12 17.40 4.12
C GLY A 193 -12.52 16.95 3.66
N THR A 194 -12.60 16.07 2.67
CA THR A 194 -13.82 15.34 2.30
C THR A 194 -14.07 14.20 3.29
N PRO A 195 -15.32 13.94 3.73
CA PRO A 195 -15.62 12.80 4.60
C PRO A 195 -15.18 11.46 3.97
N LEU A 196 -14.56 10.59 4.79
CA LEU A 196 -14.02 9.30 4.32
C LEU A 196 -15.07 8.41 3.60
N PRO A 197 -16.32 8.28 4.09
CA PRO A 197 -17.35 7.52 3.38
C PRO A 197 -17.60 8.04 1.96
N GLU A 198 -17.60 9.35 1.77
CA GLU A 198 -17.82 9.98 0.45
C GLU A 198 -16.66 9.64 -0.50
N LEU A 199 -15.42 9.74 -0.04
CA LEU A 199 -14.24 9.33 -0.83
C LEU A 199 -14.28 7.85 -1.22
N ILE A 200 -14.72 6.97 -0.32
CA ILE A 200 -14.86 5.54 -0.62
C ILE A 200 -15.91 5.32 -1.72
N HIS A 201 -17.04 6.02 -1.65
CA HIS A 201 -18.10 5.92 -2.67
C HIS A 201 -17.66 6.48 -4.02
N ASP A 202 -17.11 7.70 -4.04
CA ASP A 202 -16.77 8.42 -5.26
C ASP A 202 -15.70 7.69 -6.09
N PHE A 203 -14.76 7.03 -5.41
CA PHE A 203 -13.63 6.35 -6.05
C PHE A 203 -13.72 4.82 -6.02
N ALA A 204 -14.87 4.27 -5.64
CA ALA A 204 -15.10 2.82 -5.55
C ALA A 204 -14.71 2.04 -6.82
N SER A 205 -14.94 2.63 -8.00
CA SER A 205 -14.69 1.98 -9.29
C SER A 205 -13.21 1.81 -9.63
N VAL A 206 -12.32 2.58 -8.99
CA VAL A 206 -10.87 2.56 -9.23
C VAL A 206 -10.08 2.14 -8.01
N MET A 207 -10.71 2.00 -6.84
CA MET A 207 -10.07 1.54 -5.61
C MET A 207 -9.82 0.02 -5.66
N LYS A 208 -8.59 -0.39 -5.33
CA LYS A 208 -8.20 -1.82 -5.30
C LYS A 208 -7.76 -2.33 -3.93
N HIS A 209 -7.21 -1.45 -3.09
CA HIS A 209 -6.70 -1.80 -1.79
C HIS A 209 -6.95 -0.66 -0.79
N PHE A 210 -7.15 -1.03 0.48
CA PHE A 210 -7.53 -0.10 1.54
C PHE A 210 -6.65 -0.30 2.77
N HIS A 211 -5.93 0.75 3.17
CA HIS A 211 -5.15 0.76 4.42
C HIS A 211 -5.94 1.40 5.55
N VAL A 212 -5.76 0.83 6.73
CA VAL A 212 -6.39 1.28 7.96
C VAL A 212 -5.35 1.57 9.03
N ASN A 213 -5.44 2.75 9.60
CA ASN A 213 -4.64 3.30 10.67
C ASN A 213 -5.50 4.29 11.46
N ASP A 214 -5.05 4.69 12.63
CA ASP A 214 -5.80 5.63 13.46
C ASP A 214 -5.18 7.02 13.45
N SER A 215 -5.97 8.02 13.83
CA SER A 215 -5.63 9.44 13.77
C SER A 215 -4.41 9.82 14.62
N ASN A 216 -4.02 8.94 15.55
CA ASN A 216 -2.85 9.05 16.40
C ASN A 216 -1.64 8.23 15.93
N LEU A 217 -1.63 7.78 14.66
CA LEU A 217 -0.57 6.97 14.04
C LEU A 217 -0.45 5.53 14.54
N LEU A 218 -1.40 5.07 15.37
CA LEU A 218 -1.51 3.69 15.80
C LEU A 218 -2.49 2.93 14.90
N GLY A 219 -2.81 1.68 15.27
CA GLY A 219 -3.77 0.87 14.54
C GLY A 219 -5.21 1.13 14.94
N PRO A 220 -6.19 0.65 14.15
CA PRO A 220 -7.62 0.82 14.42
C PRO A 220 -8.03 0.51 15.86
N GLY A 221 -8.82 1.37 16.48
CA GLY A 221 -9.33 1.17 17.84
C GLY A 221 -8.38 1.66 18.94
N MET A 222 -7.26 2.27 18.56
CA MET A 222 -6.33 2.90 19.49
C MET A 222 -6.44 4.43 19.49
N GLY A 223 -7.22 5.02 18.59
CA GLY A 223 -7.48 6.45 18.51
C GLY A 223 -8.96 6.79 18.43
N GLU A 224 -9.27 7.88 17.72
CA GLU A 224 -10.62 8.47 17.65
C GLU A 224 -11.24 8.35 16.25
N THR A 225 -10.65 7.56 15.36
CA THR A 225 -11.19 7.38 14.01
C THR A 225 -12.51 6.59 14.03
N GLU A 226 -13.54 7.15 13.39
CA GLU A 226 -14.90 6.57 13.38
C GLU A 226 -15.06 5.47 12.33
N TYR A 227 -14.55 4.28 12.65
CA TYR A 227 -14.50 3.13 11.73
C TYR A 227 -15.87 2.55 11.34
N GLU A 228 -16.93 2.76 12.13
CA GLU A 228 -18.29 2.30 11.78
C GLU A 228 -18.75 2.88 10.44
N THR A 229 -18.47 4.17 10.18
CA THR A 229 -18.85 4.84 8.94
C THR A 229 -18.01 4.38 7.75
N ILE A 230 -16.71 4.13 7.97
CA ILE A 230 -15.77 3.63 6.96
C ILE A 230 -16.18 2.23 6.51
N PHE A 231 -16.41 1.31 7.45
CA PHE A 231 -16.78 -0.07 7.13
C PHE A 231 -18.19 -0.17 6.52
N ALA A 232 -19.11 0.72 6.92
CA ALA A 232 -20.41 0.83 6.24
C ALA A 232 -20.24 1.25 4.77
N ALA A 233 -19.39 2.24 4.47
CA ALA A 233 -19.13 2.64 3.09
C ALA A 233 -18.48 1.51 2.27
N LEU A 234 -17.49 0.81 2.83
CA LEU A 234 -16.88 -0.36 2.20
C LEU A 234 -17.91 -1.47 1.92
N LYS A 235 -18.85 -1.70 2.84
CA LYS A 235 -19.97 -2.62 2.64
C LYS A 235 -20.86 -2.19 1.49
N ASP A 236 -21.26 -0.91 1.47
CA ASP A 236 -22.21 -0.37 0.51
C ASP A 236 -21.69 -0.46 -0.93
N ILE A 237 -20.38 -0.34 -1.13
CA ILE A 237 -19.72 -0.53 -2.43
C ILE A 237 -19.40 -2.00 -2.73
N ASN A 238 -19.76 -2.93 -1.85
CA ASN A 238 -19.46 -4.37 -1.92
C ASN A 238 -17.95 -4.66 -2.04
N TYR A 239 -17.13 -3.95 -1.28
CA TYR A 239 -15.68 -4.16 -1.28
C TYR A 239 -15.33 -5.58 -0.81
N ASP A 240 -14.66 -6.35 -1.68
CA ASP A 240 -14.26 -7.74 -1.45
C ASP A 240 -12.73 -7.91 -1.32
N GLY A 241 -12.00 -6.79 -1.36
CA GLY A 241 -10.55 -6.73 -1.28
C GLY A 241 -10.00 -6.88 0.14
N TRP A 242 -8.71 -6.57 0.27
CA TRP A 242 -7.98 -6.59 1.53
C TRP A 242 -8.10 -5.26 2.27
N VAL A 243 -8.35 -5.33 3.57
CA VAL A 243 -8.21 -4.21 4.52
C VAL A 243 -6.92 -4.47 5.29
N SER A 244 -5.88 -3.67 5.05
CA SER A 244 -4.55 -3.88 5.65
C SER A 244 -4.25 -2.87 6.75
N VAL A 245 -3.78 -3.34 7.90
CA VAL A 245 -3.30 -2.46 8.97
C VAL A 245 -1.88 -2.00 8.65
N GLU A 246 -1.71 -0.70 8.48
CA GLU A 246 -0.42 0.00 8.46
C GLU A 246 -0.38 0.92 9.68
N VAL A 247 0.75 1.10 10.34
CA VAL A 247 0.86 2.03 11.49
C VAL A 247 2.16 2.81 11.40
N PHE A 248 2.33 3.86 12.21
CA PHE A 248 3.55 4.68 12.18
C PHE A 248 4.14 5.00 13.57
N ASP A 249 3.48 4.63 14.67
CA ASP A 249 4.09 4.57 16.00
C ASP A 249 4.11 3.12 16.52
N TYR A 250 5.31 2.56 16.64
CA TYR A 250 5.50 1.14 17.00
C TYR A 250 5.72 0.94 18.51
N LYS A 251 5.76 2.01 19.31
CA LYS A 251 6.08 1.93 20.75
C LYS A 251 5.21 0.96 21.54
N PRO A 252 3.90 0.79 21.26
CA PRO A 252 3.08 -0.19 21.96
C PRO A 252 3.46 -1.66 21.71
N GLY A 253 4.26 -1.94 20.66
CA GLY A 253 4.73 -3.27 20.30
C GLY A 253 3.85 -3.94 19.23
N ALA A 254 4.52 -4.64 18.31
CA ALA A 254 3.90 -5.21 17.11
C ALA A 254 2.71 -6.13 17.40
N GLU A 255 2.87 -7.09 18.32
CA GLU A 255 1.80 -8.04 18.66
C GLU A 255 0.59 -7.34 19.28
N HIS A 256 0.82 -6.37 20.17
CA HIS A 256 -0.26 -5.63 20.82
C HIS A 256 -1.06 -4.82 19.79
N ILE A 257 -0.36 -4.11 18.90
CA ILE A 257 -0.97 -3.35 17.79
C ILE A 257 -1.79 -4.26 16.90
N ALA A 258 -1.20 -5.36 16.43
CA ALA A 258 -1.85 -6.31 15.55
C ALA A 258 -3.14 -6.86 16.17
N ARG A 259 -3.08 -7.28 17.44
CA ARG A 259 -4.21 -7.91 18.15
C ARG A 259 -5.37 -6.95 18.38
N VAL A 260 -5.11 -5.79 18.96
CA VAL A 260 -6.15 -4.78 19.24
C VAL A 260 -6.80 -4.31 17.95
N SER A 261 -5.99 -4.05 16.91
CA SER A 261 -6.50 -3.61 15.60
C SER A 261 -7.46 -4.62 14.98
N LEU A 262 -7.09 -5.91 14.98
CA LEU A 262 -7.94 -6.95 14.40
C LEU A 262 -9.22 -7.18 15.22
N GLU A 263 -9.10 -7.19 16.55
CA GLU A 263 -10.24 -7.34 17.45
C GLU A 263 -11.26 -6.22 17.24
N TYR A 264 -10.77 -4.98 17.17
CA TYR A 264 -11.59 -3.80 16.91
C TYR A 264 -12.24 -3.86 15.52
N MET A 265 -11.49 -4.10 14.45
CA MET A 265 -12.06 -4.22 13.09
C MET A 265 -13.15 -5.30 13.01
N ARG A 266 -12.96 -6.45 13.66
CA ARG A 266 -13.98 -7.52 13.73
C ARG A 266 -15.21 -7.10 14.53
N GLU A 267 -15.06 -6.28 15.56
CA GLU A 267 -16.19 -5.67 16.28
C GLU A 267 -16.99 -4.76 15.36
N ILE A 268 -16.31 -3.86 14.65
CA ILE A 268 -16.94 -2.96 13.69
C ILE A 268 -17.66 -3.75 12.58
N GLU A 269 -17.03 -4.77 12.01
CA GLU A 269 -17.63 -5.65 10.99
C GLU A 269 -18.96 -6.28 11.47
N ARG A 270 -19.03 -6.71 12.73
CA ARG A 270 -20.28 -7.22 13.34
C ARG A 270 -21.33 -6.12 13.49
N LYS A 271 -20.94 -4.92 13.94
CA LYS A 271 -21.87 -3.79 14.14
C LYS A 271 -22.51 -3.34 12.82
N VAL A 272 -21.75 -3.31 11.74
CA VAL A 272 -22.25 -2.92 10.41
C VAL A 272 -22.92 -4.07 9.66
N GLY A 273 -22.96 -5.28 10.23
CA GLY A 273 -23.60 -6.46 9.67
C GLY A 273 -22.94 -6.99 8.40
N LEU A 274 -21.60 -7.03 8.38
CA LEU A 274 -20.77 -7.65 7.33
C LEU A 274 -20.42 -9.12 7.63
N ALA A 275 -20.59 -9.54 8.89
CA ALA A 275 -20.30 -10.89 9.40
C ALA A 275 -21.58 -11.69 9.73
#